data_AF-A0A966FBU5-F1
#
_entry.id   AF-A0A966FBU5-F1
#
_cell.length_a   1.000
_cell.length_b   1.000
_cell.length_c   1.000
_cell.angle_alpha   90.00
_cell.angle_beta   90.00
_cell.angle_gamma   90.00
#
_symmetry.space_group_name_H-M   'P 1'
#
loop_
_entity.id
_entity.type
_entity.pdbx_description
1 polymer ?
#
loop_
_entity_poly.entity_id
_entity_poly.type
_entity_poly.pdbx_seq_one_letter_code
_entity_poly.pdbx_strand_id
1 'polypeptide(L)'
;MSKETLFALSLFPYLGFLWFLQRSQKVPKMALMGFYLLLLFVAITIPAGIYAETHYQTSLANVDWLHGSAEFFLTLSNIFVVLGFRQVVIEKEKENKVDKISISVEEEKK
;
A
#
# COMPACT_ATOMS: atom_id res chain seq x y z
N MET A 1 -3.72 29.00 -3.78
CA MET A 1 -4.23 27.62 -3.60
C MET A 1 -3.95 27.19 -2.18
N SER A 2 -4.92 26.60 -1.50
CA SER A 2 -4.76 26.09 -0.14
C SER A 2 -4.13 24.68 -0.18
N LYS A 3 -3.42 24.27 0.89
CA LYS A 3 -2.69 22.99 0.96
C LYS A 3 -3.62 21.79 0.78
N GLU A 4 -4.85 21.93 1.27
CA GLU A 4 -5.92 20.95 1.20
C GLU A 4 -6.37 20.73 -0.25
N THR A 5 -6.37 21.80 -1.05
CA THR A 5 -6.70 21.72 -2.48
C THR A 5 -5.61 20.96 -3.24
N LEU A 6 -4.33 21.20 -2.93
CA LEU A 6 -3.21 20.48 -3.54
C LEU A 6 -3.22 19.00 -3.14
N PHE A 7 -3.52 18.70 -1.87
CA PHE A 7 -3.64 17.34 -1.39
C PHE A 7 -4.80 16.58 -2.07
N ALA A 8 -6.00 17.17 -2.10
CA ALA A 8 -7.16 16.58 -2.77
C ALA A 8 -6.92 16.36 -4.27
N LEU A 9 -6.25 17.31 -4.94
CA LEU A 9 -5.87 17.17 -6.34
C LEU A 9 -4.88 16.00 -6.55
N SER A 10 -3.95 15.79 -5.62
CA SER A 10 -2.99 14.68 -5.66
C SER A 10 -3.59 13.31 -5.31
N LEU A 11 -4.73 13.29 -4.63
CA LEU A 11 -5.44 12.05 -4.30
C LEU A 11 -6.07 11.43 -5.55
N PHE A 12 -6.58 12.24 -6.48
CA PHE A 12 -7.17 11.77 -7.73
C PHE A 12 -6.23 10.86 -8.56
N PRO A 13 -4.98 11.23 -8.88
CA PRO A 13 -4.06 10.35 -9.60
C PRO A 13 -3.69 9.10 -8.79
N TYR A 14 -3.66 9.16 -7.44
CA TYR A 14 -3.44 7.98 -6.60
C TYR A 14 -4.60 6.97 -6.70
N LEU A 15 -5.86 7.43 -6.71
CA LEU A 15 -7.02 6.57 -6.94
C LEU A 15 -7.01 5.96 -8.34
N GLY A 16 -6.63 6.74 -9.35
CA GLY A 16 -6.45 6.25 -10.72
C GLY A 16 -5.40 5.15 -10.80
N PHE A 17 -4.26 5.34 -10.13
CA PHE A 17 -3.21 4.32 -10.00
C PHE A 17 -3.73 3.05 -9.30
N LEU A 18 -4.46 3.20 -8.20
CA LEU A 18 -5.03 2.06 -7.46
C LEU A 18 -6.05 1.29 -8.30
N TRP A 19 -6.93 2.01 -9.00
CA TRP A 19 -7.90 1.42 -9.93
C TRP A 19 -7.19 0.67 -11.07
N PHE A 20 -6.11 1.24 -11.61
CA PHE A 20 -5.32 0.60 -12.66
C PHE A 20 -4.59 -0.67 -12.15
N LEU A 21 -4.04 -0.64 -10.94
CA LEU A 21 -3.46 -1.81 -10.28
C LEU A 21 -4.49 -2.92 -10.07
N GLN A 22 -5.68 -2.56 -9.56
CA GLN A 22 -6.81 -3.47 -9.36
C GLN A 22 -7.27 -4.10 -10.68
N ARG A 23 -7.42 -3.28 -11.74
CA ARG A 23 -7.85 -3.71 -13.07
C ARG A 23 -6.84 -4.67 -13.72
N SER A 24 -5.56 -4.45 -13.47
CA SER A 24 -4.48 -5.23 -14.08
C SER A 24 -4.36 -6.65 -13.51
N GLN A 25 -4.90 -6.94 -12.32
CA GLN A 25 -4.84 -8.24 -11.60
C GLN A 25 -3.45 -8.92 -11.48
N LYS A 26 -2.38 -8.28 -11.94
CA LYS A 26 -0.98 -8.74 -11.85
C LYS A 26 -0.36 -8.50 -10.47
N VAL A 27 -1.09 -7.83 -9.58
CA VAL A 27 -0.64 -7.40 -8.27
C VAL A 27 -1.17 -8.39 -7.22
N PRO A 28 -0.34 -8.86 -6.28
CA PRO A 28 -0.81 -9.78 -5.24
C PRO A 28 -1.93 -9.16 -4.42
N LYS A 29 -2.97 -9.96 -4.12
CA LYS A 29 -4.11 -9.53 -3.28
C LYS A 29 -3.67 -8.96 -1.93
N MET A 30 -2.58 -9.49 -1.37
CA MET A 30 -1.98 -9.01 -0.11
C MET A 30 -1.40 -7.59 -0.24
N ALA A 31 -0.76 -7.25 -1.36
CA ALA A 31 -0.24 -5.90 -1.58
C ALA A 31 -1.37 -4.91 -1.86
N LEU A 32 -2.39 -5.31 -2.64
CA LEU A 32 -3.60 -4.50 -2.85
C LEU A 32 -4.28 -4.17 -1.52
N MET A 33 -4.39 -5.14 -0.61
CA MET A 33 -4.94 -4.92 0.73
C MET A 33 -4.13 -3.86 1.52
N GLY A 34 -2.80 -3.89 1.42
CA GLY A 34 -1.93 -2.87 2.02
C GLY A 34 -2.20 -1.46 1.48
N PHE A 35 -2.38 -1.31 0.17
CA PHE A 35 -2.74 -0.03 -0.45
C PHE A 35 -4.16 0.44 -0.08
N TYR A 36 -5.12 -0.47 0.04
CA TYR A 36 -6.47 -0.16 0.52
C TYR A 36 -6.47 0.26 2.00
N LEU A 37 -5.66 -0.38 2.84
CA LEU A 37 -5.45 0.04 4.23
C LEU A 37 -4.89 1.47 4.28
N LEU A 38 -3.90 1.80 3.44
CA LEU A 38 -3.36 3.16 3.35
C LEU A 38 -4.45 4.17 2.94
N LEU A 39 -5.29 3.81 1.97
CA LEU A 39 -6.37 4.68 1.53
C LEU A 39 -7.43 4.88 2.64
N LEU A 40 -7.78 3.81 3.37
CA LEU A 40 -8.69 3.87 4.51
C LEU A 40 -8.12 4.74 5.64
N PHE A 41 -6.82 4.61 5.89
CA PHE A 41 -6.11 5.46 6.85
C PHE A 41 -6.20 6.94 6.48
N VAL A 42 -5.92 7.29 5.22
CA VAL A 42 -6.06 8.66 4.72
C VAL A 42 -7.52 9.14 4.87
N ALA A 43 -8.50 8.30 4.53
CA ALA A 43 -9.91 8.64 4.65
C ALA A 43 -10.35 8.92 6.10
N ILE A 44 -9.74 8.27 7.11
CA ILE A 44 -10.02 8.48 8.53
C ILE A 44 -9.21 9.66 9.09
N THR A 45 -7.96 9.83 8.66
CA THR A 45 -7.07 10.86 9.19
C THR A 45 -7.40 12.27 8.71
N ILE A 46 -8.01 12.44 7.53
CA ILE A 46 -8.50 13.75 7.07
C ILE A 46 -9.59 14.31 8.02
N PRO A 47 -10.71 13.61 8.32
CA PRO A 47 -11.72 14.10 9.25
C PRO A 47 -11.23 14.13 10.70
N ALA A 48 -10.41 13.18 11.13
CA ALA A 48 -9.74 13.27 12.44
C ALA A 48 -8.84 14.52 12.52
N GLY A 49 -8.19 14.86 11.40
CA GLY A 49 -7.46 16.09 11.12
C GLY A 49 -8.26 17.34 11.46
N ILE A 50 -9.37 17.47 10.75
CA ILE A 50 -10.29 18.59 10.89
C ILE A 50 -10.90 18.64 12.30
N TYR A 51 -11.23 17.49 12.89
CA TYR A 51 -11.83 17.42 14.23
C TYR A 51 -10.85 17.86 15.33
N ALA A 52 -9.59 17.45 15.28
CA ALA A 52 -8.63 17.91 16.29
C ALA A 52 -8.30 19.40 16.14
N GLU A 53 -8.23 19.93 14.91
CA GLU A 53 -8.02 21.37 14.68
C GLU A 53 -9.19 22.22 15.22
N THR A 54 -10.43 21.77 15.00
CA THR A 54 -11.64 22.48 15.44
C THR A 54 -11.92 22.37 16.93
N HIS A 55 -11.66 21.22 17.56
CA HIS A 55 -12.02 20.99 18.97
C HIS A 55 -10.90 21.32 19.96
N TYR A 56 -9.64 21.21 19.56
CA TYR A 56 -8.50 21.37 20.46
C TYR A 56 -7.61 22.58 20.14
N GLN A 57 -7.87 23.32 19.04
CA GLN A 57 -7.06 24.46 18.58
C GLN A 57 -5.55 24.15 18.49
N THR A 58 -5.20 22.87 18.42
CA THR A 58 -3.84 22.37 18.37
C THR A 58 -3.71 21.39 17.22
N SER A 59 -2.51 21.37 16.61
CA SER A 59 -2.20 20.44 15.52
C SER A 59 -2.33 18.99 15.99
N LEU A 60 -2.75 18.08 15.09
CA LEU A 60 -2.86 16.63 15.36
C LEU A 60 -1.58 16.02 15.95
N ALA A 61 -0.43 16.63 15.68
CA ALA A 61 0.86 16.26 16.24
C ALA A 61 0.94 16.37 17.77
N ASN A 62 0.03 17.11 18.40
CA ASN A 62 0.05 17.35 19.84
C ASN A 62 -0.81 16.35 20.64
N VAL A 63 -1.49 15.42 19.94
CA VAL A 63 -2.24 14.32 20.56
C VAL A 63 -1.42 13.04 20.36
N ASP A 64 -0.52 12.76 21.29
CA ASP A 64 0.48 11.68 21.19
C ASP A 64 -0.13 10.31 20.85
N TRP A 65 -1.32 10.02 21.38
CA TRP A 65 -2.05 8.79 21.06
C TRP A 65 -2.43 8.72 19.57
N LEU A 66 -2.95 9.82 19.03
CA LEU A 66 -3.44 9.87 17.66
C LEU A 66 -2.26 9.89 16.67
N HIS A 67 -1.19 10.62 17.00
CA HIS A 67 0.04 10.62 16.22
C HIS A 67 0.74 9.25 16.22
N GLY A 68 0.93 8.62 17.39
CA GLY A 68 1.56 7.31 17.49
C GLY A 68 0.76 6.19 16.80
N SER A 69 -0.58 6.25 16.90
CA SER A 69 -1.44 5.30 16.16
C SER A 69 -1.38 5.51 14.65
N ALA A 70 -1.21 6.76 14.18
CA ALA A 70 -1.00 7.06 12.77
C ALA A 70 0.33 6.49 12.25
N GLU A 71 1.42 6.67 12.98
CA GLU A 71 2.73 6.10 12.62
C GLU A 71 2.71 4.57 12.63
N PHE A 72 2.07 3.96 13.64
CA PHE A 72 1.92 2.51 13.70
C PHE A 72 1.10 1.98 12.51
N PHE A 73 -0.01 2.63 12.17
CA PHE A 73 -0.87 2.20 11.07
C PHE A 73 -0.16 2.29 9.71
N LEU A 74 0.57 3.39 9.47
CA LEU A 74 1.39 3.54 8.26
C LEU A 74 2.48 2.47 8.17
N THR A 75 3.14 2.17 9.30
CA THR A 75 4.14 1.10 9.37
C THR A 75 3.51 -0.25 9.03
N LEU A 76 2.35 -0.55 9.60
CA LEU A 76 1.64 -1.80 9.34
C LEU A 76 1.23 -1.91 7.86
N SER A 77 0.63 -0.86 7.30
CA SER A 77 0.26 -0.81 5.88
C SER A 77 1.46 -1.05 4.96
N ASN A 78 2.59 -0.41 5.23
CA ASN A 78 3.82 -0.61 4.45
C ASN A 78 4.36 -2.05 4.56
N ILE A 79 4.30 -2.66 5.74
CA ILE A 79 4.67 -4.07 5.93
C ILE A 79 3.77 -4.98 5.09
N PHE A 80 2.45 -4.76 5.07
CA PHE A 80 1.52 -5.53 4.24
C PHE A 80 1.83 -5.41 2.75
N VAL A 81 2.15 -4.20 2.28
CA VAL A 81 2.56 -3.97 0.89
C VAL A 81 3.83 -4.77 0.56
N VAL A 82 4.87 -4.65 1.39
CA VAL A 82 6.16 -5.35 1.18
C VAL A 82 5.99 -6.86 1.23
N LEU A 83 5.26 -7.39 2.21
CA LEU A 83 4.99 -8.83 2.31
C LEU A 83 4.19 -9.34 1.12
N GLY A 84 3.21 -8.56 0.65
CA GLY A 84 2.43 -8.91 -0.53
C GLY A 84 3.31 -9.05 -1.77
N PHE A 85 4.20 -8.08 -2.03
CA PHE A 85 5.13 -8.18 -3.16
C PHE A 85 6.18 -9.26 -2.99
N ARG A 86 6.72 -9.43 -1.78
CA ARG A 86 7.70 -10.49 -1.47
C ARG A 86 7.16 -11.87 -1.81
N GLN A 87 5.88 -12.14 -1.54
CA GLN A 87 5.26 -13.42 -1.85
C GLN A 87 5.30 -13.71 -3.36
N VAL A 88 5.00 -12.71 -4.20
CA VAL A 88 5.02 -12.87 -5.67
C VAL A 88 6.43 -13.02 -6.22
N VAL A 89 7.42 -12.33 -5.65
CA VAL A 89 8.82 -12.48 -6.05
C VAL A 89 9.28 -13.91 -5.78
N ILE A 90 9.00 -14.45 -4.59
CA ILE A 90 9.38 -15.82 -4.21
C ILE A 90 8.68 -16.85 -5.12
N GLU A 91 7.41 -16.63 -5.46
CA GLU A 91 6.65 -17.54 -6.32
C GLU A 91 7.21 -17.56 -7.75
N LYS A 92 7.54 -16.39 -8.31
CA LYS A 92 8.20 -16.27 -9.62
C LYS A 92 9.60 -16.87 -9.65
N GLU A 93 10.38 -16.74 -8.57
CA GLU A 93 11.70 -17.36 -8.48
C GLU A 93 11.61 -18.89 -8.48
N LYS A 94 10.59 -19.45 -7.82
CA LYS A 94 10.32 -20.90 -7.84
C LYS A 94 9.91 -21.38 -9.22
N GLU A 95 8.98 -20.70 -9.89
CA GLU A 95 8.57 -21.02 -11.27
C GLU A 95 9.77 -21.02 -12.23
N ASN A 96 10.58 -19.94 -12.22
CA ASN A 96 11.79 -19.86 -13.06
C ASN A 96 12.80 -20.99 -12.79
N LYS A 97 12.90 -21.46 -11.54
CA LYS A 97 13.79 -22.56 -11.18
C LYS A 97 13.26 -23.90 -11.68
N VAL A 98 11.95 -24.12 -11.62
CA VAL A 98 11.28 -25.33 -12.15
C VAL A 98 11.40 -25.39 -13.67
N ASP A 99 11.18 -24.27 -14.37
CA ASP A 99 11.32 -24.21 -15.84
C ASP A 99 12.75 -24.55 -16.28
N LYS A 100 13.77 -23.98 -15.61
CA LYS A 100 15.17 -24.31 -15.90
C LYS A 100 15.50 -25.78 -15.68
N ILE A 101 15.03 -26.38 -14.58
CA ILE A 101 15.25 -27.81 -14.29
C ILE A 101 14.59 -28.69 -15.36
N SER A 102 13.37 -28.34 -15.78
CA SER A 102 12.61 -29.08 -16.80
C SER A 102 13.32 -29.08 -18.15
N ILE A 103 13.89 -27.93 -18.55
CA ILE A 103 14.65 -27.80 -19.80
C ILE A 103 15.96 -28.62 -19.73
N SER A 104 16.67 -28.61 -18.60
CA SER A 104 17.89 -29.40 -18.44
C SER A 104 17.63 -30.91 -18.46
N VAL A 105 16.51 -31.39 -17.92
CA VAL A 105 16.13 -32.82 -17.95
C VAL A 105 15.75 -33.28 -19.37
N GLU A 106 15.13 -32.41 -20.16
CA GLU A 106 14.75 -32.72 -21.55
C GLU A 106 15.99 -32.79 -22.48
N GLU A 107 17.00 -31.93 -22.26
CA GLU A 107 18.27 -31.98 -23.00
C GLU A 107 19.13 -33.21 -22.68
N GLU A 108 19.14 -33.67 -21.42
CA GLU A 108 19.93 -34.85 -21.03
C GLU A 108 19.35 -36.17 -21.58
N LYS A 109 18.08 -36.16 -22.00
CA LYS A 109 17.36 -37.32 -22.53
C LYS A 109 17.49 -37.52 -24.05
N LYS A 110 18.18 -36.61 -24.75
CA LYS A 110 18.29 -36.56 -26.22
C LYS A 110 19.70 -36.91 -26.69
#